data_AF-A0A7S0E2K3-F1
#
_entry.id   AF-A0A7S0E2K3-F1
#
_cell.length_a   1.000
_cell.length_b   1.000
_cell.length_c   1.000
_cell.angle_alpha   90.00
_cell.angle_beta   90.00
_cell.angle_gamma   90.00
#
_symmetry.space_group_name_H-M   'P 1'
#
loop_
_entity.id
_entity.type
_entity.pdbx_description
1 polymer ?
#
loop_
_entity_poly.entity_id
_entity_poly.type
_entity_poly.pdbx_seq_one_letter_code
_entity_poly.pdbx_strand_id
1 'polypeptide(L)'
;TPPPPSPPSPPLSPPSPPLSPPFVVIEGTGCAIHPPAGRCVRSTGFNDTNYSNSEACTITNPPAVPISVKSFDVEPDPSCQNEWDYLTVNGVLYCGTDSPEGVVPDGTPIQWITDDGETSAGWELCFPPPPPSPPP
;
A
#
# COMPACT_ATOMS: atom_id res chain seq x y z
N THR A 1 -27.09 48.90 34.85
CA THR A 1 -25.78 49.11 34.17
C THR A 1 -25.65 48.06 33.08
N PRO A 2 -25.43 48.44 31.80
CA PRO A 2 -25.19 47.46 30.75
C PRO A 2 -23.82 46.78 30.92
N PRO A 3 -23.66 45.52 30.49
CA PRO A 3 -22.39 44.80 30.59
C PRO A 3 -21.33 45.41 29.65
N PRO A 4 -20.03 45.26 29.99
CA PRO A 4 -18.94 45.73 29.15
C PRO A 4 -18.86 44.93 27.83
N PRO A 5 -18.38 45.55 26.74
CA PRO A 5 -18.21 44.86 25.45
C PRO A 5 -17.12 43.80 25.53
N SER A 6 -17.34 42.66 24.87
CA SER A 6 -16.37 41.57 24.77
C SER A 6 -15.12 41.97 23.96
N PRO A 7 -13.95 41.40 24.28
CA PRO A 7 -12.72 41.63 23.50
C PRO A 7 -12.82 41.04 22.09
N PRO A 8 -12.06 41.58 21.12
CA PRO A 8 -12.03 41.07 19.75
C PRO A 8 -11.38 39.68 19.67
N SER A 9 -11.95 38.80 18.84
CA SER A 9 -11.41 37.46 18.58
C SER A 9 -10.03 37.52 17.92
N PRO A 10 -9.13 36.55 18.20
CA PRO A 10 -7.84 36.46 17.50
C PRO A 10 -8.05 36.19 16.00
N PRO A 11 -7.08 36.59 15.15
CA PRO A 11 -7.15 36.30 13.72
C PRO A 11 -7.08 34.80 13.46
N LEU A 12 -7.93 34.32 12.54
CA LEU A 12 -7.91 32.92 12.10
C LEU A 12 -6.57 32.60 11.43
N SER A 13 -5.95 31.49 11.83
CA SER A 13 -4.75 30.96 11.17
C SER A 13 -5.02 30.73 9.67
N PRO A 14 -4.03 30.95 8.78
CA PRO A 14 -4.19 30.65 7.37
C PRO A 14 -4.53 29.16 7.16
N PRO A 15 -5.33 28.82 6.14
CA PRO A 15 -5.61 27.43 5.82
C PRO A 15 -4.30 26.72 5.46
N SER A 16 -4.08 25.55 6.05
CA SER A 16 -2.99 24.66 5.65
C SER A 16 -3.06 24.41 4.14
N PRO A 17 -1.91 24.32 3.43
CA PRO A 17 -1.92 23.93 2.03
C PRO A 17 -2.66 22.59 1.86
N PRO A 18 -3.32 22.36 0.70
CA PRO A 18 -3.95 21.07 0.45
C PRO A 18 -2.89 19.97 0.57
N LEU A 19 -3.20 18.94 1.35
CA LEU A 19 -2.39 17.71 1.39
C LEU A 19 -2.20 17.25 -0.05
N SER A 20 -0.94 17.06 -0.47
CA SER A 20 -0.66 16.43 -1.76
C SER A 20 -1.41 15.09 -1.80
N PRO A 21 -2.06 14.74 -2.93
CA PRO A 21 -2.79 13.48 -3.02
C PRO A 21 -1.85 12.32 -2.66
N PRO A 22 -2.35 11.30 -1.95
CA PRO A 22 -1.52 10.16 -1.57
C PRO A 22 -0.99 9.47 -2.84
N PHE A 23 0.26 9.00 -2.79
CA PHE A 23 0.91 8.35 -3.94
C PHE A 23 0.27 7.02 -4.33
N VAL A 24 -0.51 6.41 -3.43
CA VAL A 24 -1.35 5.23 -3.64
C VAL A 24 -2.66 5.43 -2.90
N VAL A 25 -3.75 4.86 -3.41
CA VAL A 25 -5.02 4.76 -2.69
C VAL A 25 -5.30 3.29 -2.43
N ILE A 26 -5.63 2.96 -1.17
CA ILE A 26 -5.96 1.60 -0.74
C ILE A 26 -7.45 1.52 -0.45
N GLU A 27 -8.10 0.52 -1.02
CA GLU A 27 -9.49 0.15 -0.75
C GLU A 27 -9.56 -1.30 -0.25
N GLY A 28 -10.51 -1.60 0.64
CA GLY A 28 -10.69 -2.95 1.20
C GLY A 28 -9.94 -3.19 2.52
N THR A 29 -9.72 -4.47 2.82
CA THR A 29 -9.05 -4.97 4.03
C THR A 29 -7.89 -5.89 3.66
N GLY A 30 -6.87 -6.01 4.52
CA GLY A 30 -5.74 -6.90 4.25
C GLY A 30 -4.46 -6.22 3.76
N CYS A 31 -4.48 -4.91 3.50
CA CYS A 31 -3.25 -4.16 3.33
C CYS A 31 -3.36 -2.70 3.77
N ALA A 32 -2.22 -2.08 4.05
CA ALA A 32 -2.13 -0.69 4.46
C ALA A 32 -0.81 -0.05 4.00
N ILE A 33 -0.82 1.26 3.82
CA ILE A 33 0.41 2.04 3.64
C ILE A 33 1.24 1.87 4.91
N HIS A 34 2.55 1.69 4.79
CA HIS A 34 3.50 1.70 5.91
C HIS A 34 4.03 3.14 6.08
N PRO A 35 3.53 3.95 7.03
CA PRO A 35 3.90 5.37 7.13
C PRO A 35 5.38 5.65 7.48
N PRO A 36 6.05 4.87 8.36
CA PRO A 36 7.48 5.04 8.64
C PRO A 36 8.43 4.85 7.44
N ALA A 37 8.04 4.01 6.48
CA ALA A 37 8.83 3.63 5.31
C ALA A 37 8.14 4.20 4.06
N GLY A 38 8.42 5.48 3.78
CA GLY A 38 7.79 6.21 2.68
C GLY A 38 7.61 5.37 1.42
N ARG A 39 6.45 5.53 0.79
CA ARG A 39 6.03 4.80 -0.41
C ARG A 39 6.05 3.27 -0.31
N CYS A 40 5.80 2.68 0.86
CA CYS A 40 5.58 1.23 0.99
C CYS A 40 4.13 0.88 1.37
N VAL A 41 3.66 -0.27 0.88
CA VAL A 41 2.39 -0.90 1.23
C VAL A 41 2.69 -2.31 1.71
N ARG A 42 1.98 -2.78 2.74
CA ARG A 42 2.18 -4.10 3.33
C ARG A 42 0.86 -4.78 3.61
N SER A 43 0.87 -6.12 3.66
CA SER A 43 -0.27 -6.88 4.15
C SER A 43 -0.56 -6.56 5.63
N THR A 44 -1.78 -6.80 6.08
CA THR A 44 -2.11 -6.83 7.51
C THR A 44 -1.28 -7.90 8.21
N GLY A 45 -1.00 -7.70 9.50
CA GLY A 45 -0.19 -8.63 10.29
C GLY A 45 1.31 -8.65 9.96
N PHE A 46 1.75 -8.09 8.82
CA PHE A 46 3.16 -8.10 8.42
C PHE A 46 4.10 -7.56 9.51
N ASN A 47 5.13 -8.36 9.86
CA ASN A 47 6.11 -8.15 10.94
C ASN A 47 5.60 -8.30 12.39
N ASP A 48 4.31 -8.62 12.59
CA ASP A 48 3.72 -8.82 13.93
C ASP A 48 3.14 -10.24 14.08
N THR A 49 2.40 -10.69 13.07
CA THR A 49 1.74 -12.00 12.95
C THR A 49 1.79 -12.46 11.48
N ASN A 50 0.83 -13.28 11.06
CA ASN A 50 0.52 -13.53 9.65
C ASN A 50 -0.61 -12.58 9.19
N TYR A 51 -0.85 -12.50 7.88
CA TYR A 51 -2.10 -11.93 7.35
C TYR A 51 -3.32 -12.79 7.72
N SER A 52 -4.54 -12.29 7.49
CA SER A 52 -5.77 -13.01 7.84
C SER A 52 -6.46 -13.61 6.63
N ASN A 53 -7.37 -14.54 6.91
CA ASN A 53 -8.23 -15.16 5.91
C ASN A 53 -9.32 -14.19 5.43
N SER A 54 -9.79 -14.41 4.21
CA SER A 54 -10.91 -13.68 3.59
C SER A 54 -10.70 -12.16 3.54
N GLU A 55 -9.47 -11.75 3.32
CA GLU A 55 -9.09 -10.36 3.11
C GLU A 55 -9.02 -10.04 1.62
N ALA A 56 -9.37 -8.81 1.26
CA ALA A 56 -9.25 -8.33 -0.11
C ALA A 56 -8.93 -6.83 -0.09
N CYS A 57 -7.79 -6.46 -0.68
CA CYS A 57 -7.42 -5.06 -0.83
C CYS A 57 -7.01 -4.74 -2.27
N THR A 58 -7.30 -3.51 -2.68
CA THR A 58 -6.95 -2.95 -3.99
C THR A 58 -6.07 -1.73 -3.79
N ILE A 59 -4.91 -1.73 -4.42
CA ILE A 59 -3.97 -0.60 -4.45
C ILE A 59 -4.06 0.06 -5.83
N THR A 60 -4.53 1.30 -5.85
CA THR A 60 -4.67 2.09 -7.08
C THR A 60 -3.66 3.22 -7.14
N ASN A 61 -3.37 3.65 -8.37
CA ASN A 61 -2.40 4.67 -8.71
C ASN A 61 -0.95 4.40 -8.22
N PRO A 62 -0.43 3.15 -8.23
CA PRO A 62 0.95 2.91 -7.83
C PRO A 62 1.93 3.67 -8.74
N PRO A 63 3.05 4.20 -8.20
CA PRO A 63 4.06 4.83 -9.03
C PRO A 63 4.61 3.87 -10.09
N ALA A 64 4.76 4.35 -11.32
CA ALA A 64 5.35 3.60 -12.44
C ALA A 64 6.89 3.52 -12.31
N VAL A 65 7.35 2.86 -11.26
CA VAL A 65 8.76 2.57 -10.93
C VAL A 65 8.90 1.08 -10.60
N PRO A 66 10.10 0.49 -10.75
CA PRO A 66 10.32 -0.89 -10.33
C PRO A 66 9.95 -1.08 -8.85
N ILE A 67 9.09 -2.05 -8.57
CA ILE A 67 8.73 -2.45 -7.21
C ILE A 67 9.98 -2.99 -6.51
N SER A 68 10.25 -2.51 -5.30
CA SER A 68 11.22 -3.12 -4.38
C SER A 68 10.46 -3.91 -3.32
N VAL A 69 10.61 -5.23 -3.34
CA VAL A 69 10.00 -6.16 -2.39
C VAL A 69 10.90 -6.26 -1.17
N LYS A 70 10.37 -5.97 0.02
CA LYS A 70 11.10 -6.13 1.30
C LYS A 70 10.95 -7.52 1.88
N SER A 71 9.78 -8.11 1.68
CA SER A 71 9.46 -9.49 2.04
C SER A 71 8.30 -9.94 1.18
N PHE A 72 8.25 -11.23 0.90
CA PHE A 72 7.14 -11.86 0.20
C PHE A 72 7.05 -13.32 0.62
N ASP A 73 6.08 -13.60 1.48
CA ASP A 73 5.78 -14.93 2.01
C ASP A 73 4.25 -15.07 2.03
N VAL A 74 3.73 -15.69 0.98
CA VAL A 74 2.30 -15.93 0.72
C VAL A 74 2.09 -17.44 0.68
N GLU A 75 0.87 -17.92 0.91
CA GLU A 75 0.57 -19.36 0.82
C GLU A 75 1.12 -19.95 -0.50
N PRO A 76 1.89 -21.05 -0.43
CA PRO A 76 2.58 -21.58 -1.60
C PRO A 76 1.67 -22.46 -2.44
N ASP A 77 1.51 -22.10 -3.71
CA ASP A 77 0.92 -22.94 -4.74
C ASP A 77 1.93 -23.15 -5.90
N PRO A 78 2.09 -24.37 -6.46
CA PRO A 78 3.09 -24.62 -7.50
C PRO A 78 2.96 -23.77 -8.77
N SER A 79 1.78 -23.23 -9.06
CA SER A 79 1.53 -22.38 -10.24
C SER A 79 0.91 -21.02 -9.92
N CYS A 80 0.57 -20.76 -8.66
CA CYS A 80 -0.32 -19.68 -8.20
C CYS A 80 -1.69 -19.65 -8.89
N GLN A 81 -2.07 -20.71 -9.62
CA GLN A 81 -3.31 -20.74 -10.43
C GLN A 81 -4.50 -21.32 -9.67
N ASN A 82 -4.27 -21.90 -8.50
CA ASN A 82 -5.36 -22.33 -7.62
C ASN A 82 -6.00 -21.15 -6.86
N GLU A 83 -5.41 -19.95 -6.95
CA GLU A 83 -5.99 -18.70 -6.45
C GLU A 83 -6.38 -18.77 -4.97
N TRP A 84 -5.57 -19.45 -4.13
CA TRP A 84 -5.71 -19.48 -2.67
C TRP A 84 -5.42 -18.09 -2.08
N ASP A 85 -4.16 -17.81 -1.77
CA ASP A 85 -3.67 -16.47 -1.47
C ASP A 85 -2.77 -15.96 -2.58
N TYR A 86 -3.02 -14.73 -3.06
CA TYR A 86 -2.22 -14.17 -4.14
C TYR A 86 -2.24 -12.65 -4.19
N LEU A 87 -1.13 -12.13 -4.72
CA LEU A 87 -1.01 -10.74 -5.15
C LEU A 87 -0.99 -10.68 -6.68
N THR A 88 -1.73 -9.75 -7.28
CA THR A 88 -1.72 -9.52 -8.73
C THR A 88 -1.04 -8.19 -9.07
N VAL A 89 -0.05 -8.22 -9.97
CA VAL A 89 0.60 -7.03 -10.54
C VAL A 89 0.61 -7.16 -12.06
N ASN A 90 0.12 -6.16 -12.79
CA ASN A 90 0.01 -6.18 -14.26
C ASN A 90 -0.72 -7.43 -14.80
N GLY A 91 -1.70 -7.93 -14.06
CA GLY A 91 -2.44 -9.15 -14.41
C GLY A 91 -1.69 -10.47 -14.17
N VAL A 92 -0.49 -10.44 -13.58
CA VAL A 92 0.28 -11.63 -13.21
C VAL A 92 0.07 -11.95 -11.73
N LEU A 93 -0.18 -13.22 -11.42
CA LEU A 93 -0.36 -13.75 -10.07
C LEU A 93 1.00 -14.06 -9.42
N TYR A 94 1.12 -13.73 -8.14
CA TYR A 94 2.29 -13.96 -7.30
C TYR A 94 1.83 -14.59 -5.98
N CYS A 95 2.46 -15.70 -5.59
CA CYS A 95 2.17 -16.46 -4.37
C CYS A 95 3.45 -17.18 -3.89
N GLY A 96 3.39 -17.90 -2.76
CA GLY A 96 4.59 -18.52 -2.19
C GLY A 96 5.67 -17.46 -1.93
N THR A 97 6.86 -17.72 -2.48
CA THR A 97 7.99 -16.78 -2.48
C THR A 97 8.24 -16.17 -3.87
N ASP A 98 7.38 -16.44 -4.87
CA ASP A 98 7.50 -15.82 -6.19
C ASP A 98 6.90 -14.41 -6.12
N SER A 99 7.75 -13.39 -6.29
CA SER A 99 7.43 -12.01 -5.92
C SER A 99 7.51 -11.06 -7.12
N PRO A 100 6.80 -9.92 -7.11
CA PRO A 100 6.84 -8.94 -8.20
C PRO A 100 8.08 -8.02 -8.14
N GLU A 101 9.22 -8.50 -7.64
CA GLU A 101 10.45 -7.71 -7.55
C GLU A 101 10.88 -7.19 -8.93
N GLY A 102 11.15 -5.89 -9.01
CA GLY A 102 11.56 -5.21 -10.23
C GLY A 102 10.43 -4.97 -11.25
N VAL A 103 9.23 -5.49 -11.03
CA VAL A 103 8.08 -5.25 -11.92
C VAL A 103 7.69 -3.78 -11.84
N VAL A 104 7.44 -3.16 -13.00
CA VAL A 104 6.97 -1.78 -13.08
C VAL A 104 5.45 -1.79 -13.24
N PRO A 105 4.67 -1.21 -12.32
CA PRO A 105 3.22 -1.11 -12.46
C PRO A 105 2.83 -0.38 -13.75
N ASP A 106 1.89 -0.95 -14.51
CA ASP A 106 1.42 -0.41 -15.79
C ASP A 106 0.18 0.50 -15.67
N GLY A 107 -0.25 0.76 -14.44
CA GLY A 107 -1.47 1.52 -14.12
C GLY A 107 -2.69 0.64 -13.83
N THR A 108 -2.60 -0.67 -14.07
CA THR A 108 -3.59 -1.61 -13.53
C THR A 108 -3.52 -1.64 -11.99
N PRO A 109 -4.65 -1.80 -11.29
CA PRO A 109 -4.65 -1.94 -9.83
C PRO A 109 -3.87 -3.19 -9.40
N ILE A 110 -3.07 -3.05 -8.35
CA ILE A 110 -2.49 -4.20 -7.65
C ILE A 110 -3.58 -4.74 -6.72
N GLN A 111 -3.81 -6.04 -6.75
CA GLN A 111 -4.83 -6.71 -5.93
C GLN A 111 -4.16 -7.69 -4.97
N TRP A 112 -4.68 -7.78 -3.75
CA TRP A 112 -4.32 -8.77 -2.75
C TRP A 112 -5.59 -9.47 -2.30
N ILE A 113 -5.62 -10.80 -2.35
CA ILE A 113 -6.77 -11.63 -2.00
C ILE A 113 -6.28 -12.82 -1.19
N THR A 114 -7.02 -13.15 -0.13
CA THR A 114 -6.81 -14.38 0.66
C THR A 114 -8.07 -15.23 0.75
N ASP A 115 -7.90 -16.54 0.83
CA ASP A 115 -9.01 -17.49 0.98
C ASP A 115 -9.32 -17.79 2.47
N ASP A 116 -9.99 -18.90 2.78
CA ASP A 116 -10.31 -19.30 4.15
C ASP A 116 -9.30 -20.28 4.79
N GLY A 117 -8.17 -20.51 4.13
CA GLY A 117 -7.17 -21.52 4.41
C GLY A 117 -5.95 -21.07 5.23
N GLU A 118 -4.76 -21.52 4.81
CA GLU A 118 -3.50 -21.28 5.50
C GLU A 118 -3.05 -19.82 5.33
N THR A 119 -2.23 -19.32 6.26
CA THR A 119 -1.70 -17.94 6.16
C THR A 119 -0.20 -17.94 6.37
N SER A 120 0.47 -16.93 5.82
CA SER A 120 1.93 -16.76 5.88
C SER A 120 2.32 -15.37 6.40
N ALA A 121 3.62 -15.09 6.50
CA ALA A 121 4.10 -13.85 7.11
C ALA A 121 3.70 -12.58 6.33
N GLY A 122 3.32 -12.73 5.07
CA GLY A 122 2.83 -11.67 4.20
C GLY A 122 3.92 -10.95 3.43
N TRP A 123 3.63 -9.71 3.03
CA TRP A 123 4.45 -8.99 2.07
C TRP A 123 4.56 -7.50 2.40
N GLU A 124 5.64 -6.89 1.89
CA GLU A 124 5.82 -5.45 1.86
C GLU A 124 6.45 -5.01 0.53
N LEU A 125 5.71 -4.18 -0.21
CA LEU A 125 6.09 -3.62 -1.50
C LEU A 125 6.41 -2.14 -1.32
N CYS A 126 7.59 -1.73 -1.77
CA CYS A 126 8.03 -0.34 -1.75
C CYS A 126 8.21 0.20 -3.17
N PHE A 127 7.76 1.43 -3.38
CA PHE A 127 7.95 2.15 -4.63
C PHE A 127 9.06 3.18 -4.42
N PRO A 128 10.31 2.93 -4.84
CA PRO A 128 11.41 3.89 -4.66
C PRO A 128 11.20 5.17 -5.48
N PRO A 129 11.91 6.27 -5.17
CA PRO A 129 11.79 7.47 -5.98
C PRO A 129 12.36 7.16 -7.36
N PRO A 130 11.84 7.78 -8.44
CA PRO A 130 12.52 7.70 -9.71
C PRO A 130 13.96 8.20 -9.54
N PRO A 131 14.93 7.61 -10.25
CA PRO A 131 16.30 8.11 -10.21
C PRO A 131 16.32 9.60 -10.60
N PRO A 132 17.22 10.40 -10.01
CA PRO A 132 17.35 11.79 -10.38
C PRO A 132 17.61 11.92 -11.88
N SER A 133 16.93 12.85 -12.55
CA SER A 133 17.18 13.14 -13.96
C SER A 133 18.67 13.43 -14.18
N PRO A 134 19.28 12.96 -15.27
CA PRO A 134 20.63 13.35 -15.61
C PRO A 134 20.72 14.88 -15.69
N PRO A 135 21.82 15.50 -15.23
CA PRO A 135 22.04 16.92 -15.45
C PRO A 135 22.04 17.23 -16.97
N PRO A 136 21.51 18.38 -17.39
CA PRO A 136 21.50 18.81 -18.79
C PRO A 136 22.89 19.02 -19.38
#